data_AF-A0A9E5KCY8-F1
#
_entry.id   AF-A0A9E5KCY8-F1
#
_cell.length_a   1.000
_cell.length_b   1.000
_cell.length_c   1.000
_cell.angle_alpha   90.00
_cell.angle_beta   90.00
_cell.angle_gamma   90.00
#
_symmetry.space_group_name_H-M   'P 1'
#
loop_
_entity.id
_entity.type
_entity.pdbx_description
1 polymer ?
#
loop_
_entity_poly.entity_id
_entity_poly.type
_entity_poly.pdbx_seq_one_letter_code
_entity_poly.pdbx_strand_id
1 'polypeptide(L)'
;MSSEKSVNFNITLKQIWNLLLLWFSLTSDVGRFAYAATGFGLMAFKYLVEAGLIYEYARKIFSPVDFVNPAFSIRYQYLAPPAPDWLAWAIFAWSLPFLWIAVTMSVRRAANAGVAPWIGLLVFVPVVNLILMLVLACLPQRSQLIYDNLNKTVPVINNGIRSALLGMVVGFGICLIMVGLSVYFLSSYGASLFLGTPLLMGAASASIYNRPHRRTLKASIMVGQLSILLSGFGLLIFAFEGIICLVMLYPIAVIMGLLGSAVVWTIAATSPQRSVSSCLPLIVLPLLVGAETVIHKACEYEVSSSIEIDALPELVWPHVIGFSELPSPPEWFFRLGIAYPCRATIEGSGVGAIRYCEFSTGPFVEPITVWDEPRRLSFDVASQPPPMHELSPYRHVHPPHLDGYLRCKRGEFRLIALPEGRTRLEGSTWYEFDIYPQNYWTLWSDLLIHRIHGRVLEHIRELAENKSSVKQGSQQ
;
A
#
# COMPACT_ATOMS: atom_id res chain seq x y z
N MET A 1 -5.45 42.68 -33.32
CA MET A 1 -6.09 41.80 -32.32
C MET A 1 -5.77 40.30 -32.47
N SER A 2 -5.48 39.74 -33.66
CA SER A 2 -5.08 38.32 -33.79
C SER A 2 -3.61 38.05 -33.48
N SER A 3 -2.71 38.99 -33.83
CA SER A 3 -1.25 38.90 -33.54
C SER A 3 -0.93 38.94 -32.04
N GLU A 4 -1.65 39.75 -31.27
CA GLU A 4 -1.42 39.90 -29.83
C GLU A 4 -1.91 38.69 -29.03
N LYS A 5 -3.00 38.04 -29.47
CA LYS A 5 -3.48 36.77 -28.90
C LYS A 5 -2.55 35.60 -29.21
N SER A 6 -1.95 35.54 -30.41
CA SER A 6 -0.99 34.48 -30.75
C SER A 6 0.35 34.64 -30.04
N VAL A 7 0.84 35.87 -29.87
CA VAL A 7 2.05 36.17 -29.10
C VAL A 7 1.86 35.85 -27.62
N ASN A 8 0.75 36.28 -27.01
CA ASN A 8 0.46 35.95 -25.62
C ASN A 8 0.30 34.43 -25.41
N PHE A 9 -0.41 33.72 -26.30
CA PHE A 9 -0.54 32.27 -26.22
C PHE A 9 0.81 31.53 -26.28
N ASN A 10 1.72 31.96 -27.15
CA ASN A 10 3.06 31.38 -27.26
C ASN A 10 3.93 31.65 -26.02
N ILE A 11 3.78 32.81 -25.39
CA ILE A 11 4.46 33.14 -24.13
C ILE A 11 3.94 32.26 -22.99
N THR A 12 2.61 32.08 -22.86
CA THR A 12 2.02 31.22 -21.83
C THR A 12 2.43 29.75 -22.02
N LEU A 13 2.41 29.26 -23.27
CA LEU A 13 2.82 27.88 -23.58
C LEU A 13 4.28 27.64 -23.21
N LYS A 14 5.17 28.59 -23.50
CA LYS A 14 6.60 28.52 -23.15
C LYS A 14 6.82 28.56 -21.64
N GLN A 15 6.06 29.37 -20.91
CA GLN A 15 6.11 29.41 -19.44
C GLN A 15 5.65 28.10 -18.82
N ILE A 16 4.54 27.53 -19.31
CA ILE A 16 4.04 26.21 -18.87
C ILE A 16 5.09 25.13 -19.15
N TRP A 17 5.69 25.15 -20.34
CA TRP A 17 6.75 24.21 -20.70
C TRP A 17 7.98 24.32 -19.79
N ASN A 18 8.40 25.54 -19.45
CA ASN A 18 9.50 25.76 -18.51
C ASN A 18 9.18 25.26 -17.09
N LEU A 19 7.93 25.39 -16.63
CA LEU A 19 7.49 24.84 -15.36
C LEU A 19 7.47 23.30 -15.40
N LEU A 20 6.96 22.70 -16.48
CA LEU A 20 7.00 21.25 -16.67
C LEU A 20 8.44 20.72 -16.70
N LEU A 21 9.35 21.42 -17.36
CA LEU A 21 10.78 21.11 -17.33
C LEU A 21 11.37 21.30 -15.92
N LEU A 22 10.94 22.29 -15.15
CA LEU A 22 11.38 22.44 -13.78
C LEU A 22 10.90 21.26 -12.91
N TRP A 23 9.65 20.84 -13.05
CA TRP A 23 9.00 19.83 -12.21
C TRP A 23 9.38 18.40 -12.57
N PHE A 24 9.46 18.07 -13.86
CA PHE A 24 9.61 16.69 -14.32
C PHE A 24 10.95 16.40 -14.97
N SER A 25 11.74 17.42 -15.33
CA SER A 25 13.10 17.15 -15.78
C SER A 25 13.97 16.71 -14.62
N LEU A 26 14.86 15.77 -14.92
CA LEU A 26 15.88 15.27 -14.01
C LEU A 26 17.22 15.98 -14.17
N THR A 27 17.31 16.93 -15.11
CA THR A 27 18.57 17.55 -15.56
C THR A 27 18.55 19.08 -15.52
N SER A 28 17.40 19.71 -15.32
CA SER A 28 17.31 21.18 -15.26
C SER A 28 17.79 21.71 -13.90
N ASP A 29 18.55 22.81 -13.94
CA ASP A 29 19.00 23.53 -12.74
C ASP A 29 17.81 24.05 -11.93
N VAL A 30 17.96 24.00 -10.61
CA VAL A 30 16.94 24.48 -9.67
C VAL A 30 17.51 25.64 -8.86
N GLY A 31 17.21 26.86 -9.31
CA GLY A 31 17.60 28.09 -8.62
C GLY A 31 16.83 28.33 -7.32
N ARG A 32 17.36 29.19 -6.44
CA ARG A 32 16.75 29.55 -5.13
C ARG A 32 15.29 29.99 -5.25
N PHE A 33 15.04 30.99 -6.10
CA PHE A 33 13.70 31.57 -6.22
C PHE A 33 12.72 30.56 -6.81
N ALA A 34 13.13 29.86 -7.86
CA ALA A 34 12.32 28.80 -8.48
C ALA A 34 11.97 27.69 -7.49
N TYR A 35 12.92 27.27 -6.65
CA TYR A 35 12.69 26.27 -5.60
C TYR A 35 11.69 26.75 -4.55
N ALA A 36 11.89 27.94 -4.00
CA ALA A 36 11.01 28.50 -2.97
C ALA A 36 9.60 28.78 -3.52
N ALA A 37 9.49 29.50 -4.63
CA ALA A 37 8.20 29.88 -5.22
C ALA A 37 7.40 28.64 -5.64
N THR A 38 8.04 27.66 -6.27
CA THR A 38 7.39 26.40 -6.65
C THR A 38 7.02 25.57 -5.43
N GLY A 39 7.93 25.43 -4.46
CA GLY A 39 7.70 24.62 -3.26
C GLY A 39 6.54 25.14 -2.44
N PHE A 40 6.54 26.43 -2.08
CA PHE A 40 5.44 27.05 -1.33
C PHE A 40 4.15 27.11 -2.16
N GLY A 41 4.24 27.42 -3.45
CA GLY A 41 3.08 27.45 -4.35
C GLY A 41 2.40 26.11 -4.49
N LEU A 42 3.16 25.03 -4.75
CA LEU A 42 2.63 23.68 -4.84
C LEU A 42 2.13 23.15 -3.50
N MET A 43 2.78 23.49 -2.38
CA MET A 43 2.32 23.14 -1.04
C MET A 43 0.96 23.78 -0.73
N ALA A 44 0.82 25.09 -1.00
CA ALA A 44 -0.44 25.80 -0.82
C ALA A 44 -1.54 25.24 -1.75
N PHE A 45 -1.21 25.00 -3.02
CA PHE A 45 -2.14 24.41 -3.97
C PHE A 45 -2.61 23.01 -3.55
N LYS A 46 -1.67 22.14 -3.13
CA LYS A 46 -1.98 20.81 -2.60
C LYS A 46 -2.92 20.90 -1.41
N TYR A 47 -2.59 21.75 -0.43
CA TYR A 47 -3.40 21.96 0.76
C TYR A 47 -4.82 22.44 0.41
N LEU A 48 -4.97 23.44 -0.46
CA LEU A 48 -6.28 23.98 -0.82
C LEU A 48 -7.16 22.93 -1.51
N VAL A 49 -6.58 22.11 -2.40
CA VAL A 49 -7.32 21.03 -3.06
C VAL A 49 -7.74 19.95 -2.05
N GLU A 50 -6.83 19.51 -1.18
CA GLU A 50 -7.13 18.50 -0.16
C GLU A 50 -8.17 19.00 0.85
N ALA A 51 -8.02 20.22 1.35
CA ALA A 51 -8.96 20.86 2.26
C ALA A 51 -10.33 21.04 1.60
N GLY A 52 -10.38 21.43 0.32
CA GLY A 52 -11.62 21.55 -0.44
C GLY A 52 -12.34 20.21 -0.64
N LEU A 53 -11.60 19.16 -1.01
CA LEU A 53 -12.17 17.81 -1.15
C LEU A 53 -12.68 17.26 0.18
N ILE A 54 -11.90 17.40 1.27
CA ILE A 54 -12.31 16.97 2.61
C ILE A 54 -13.54 17.76 3.06
N TYR A 55 -13.58 19.06 2.82
CA TYR A 55 -14.74 19.88 3.16
C TYR A 55 -15.99 19.47 2.37
N GLU A 56 -15.86 19.20 1.07
CA GLU A 56 -17.01 18.86 0.24
C GLU A 56 -17.59 17.48 0.56
N TYR A 57 -16.73 16.49 0.75
CA TYR A 57 -17.16 15.09 0.90
C TYR A 57 -17.25 14.61 2.36
N ALA A 58 -16.46 15.16 3.27
CA ALA A 58 -16.48 14.79 4.68
C ALA A 58 -17.16 15.86 5.58
N ARG A 59 -17.42 17.06 5.05
CA ARG A 59 -17.94 18.24 5.79
C ARG A 59 -17.09 18.59 7.02
N LYS A 60 -15.79 18.26 6.98
CA LYS A 60 -14.80 18.55 8.02
C LYS A 60 -13.86 19.68 7.57
N ILE A 61 -13.44 20.53 8.51
CA ILE A 61 -12.47 21.60 8.24
C ILE A 61 -11.06 21.03 8.45
N PHE A 62 -10.28 20.94 7.38
CA PHE A 62 -8.90 20.48 7.45
C PHE A 62 -7.97 21.67 7.71
N SER A 63 -7.28 21.69 8.85
CA SER A 63 -6.44 22.84 9.23
C SER A 63 -5.05 22.79 8.58
N PRO A 64 -4.38 23.94 8.39
CA PRO A 64 -3.00 23.95 7.90
C PRO A 64 -2.01 23.25 8.85
N VAL A 65 -2.28 23.25 10.15
CA VAL A 65 -1.44 22.58 11.16
C VAL A 65 -1.53 21.07 11.00
N ASP A 66 -2.74 20.55 10.78
CA ASP A 66 -2.99 19.12 10.56
C ASP A 66 -2.45 18.64 9.20
N PHE A 67 -2.41 19.52 8.20
CA PHE A 67 -1.77 19.23 6.92
C PHE A 67 -0.27 18.97 7.06
N VAL A 68 0.42 19.79 7.84
CA VAL A 68 1.86 19.69 8.08
C VAL A 68 2.19 18.58 9.08
N ASN A 69 1.21 18.16 9.88
CA ASN A 69 1.38 17.08 10.85
C ASN A 69 1.68 15.74 10.14
N PRO A 70 2.78 15.06 10.51
CA PRO A 70 3.13 13.78 9.91
C PRO A 70 2.31 12.60 10.44
N ALA A 71 1.56 12.77 11.53
CA ALA A 71 0.80 11.70 12.15
C ALA A 71 -0.37 11.27 11.27
N PHE A 72 -0.33 10.01 10.83
CA PHE A 72 -1.40 9.44 10.01
C PHE A 72 -2.74 9.39 10.75
N SER A 73 -2.74 9.18 12.08
CA SER A 73 -3.95 9.18 12.92
C SER A 73 -4.75 10.49 12.81
N ILE A 74 -4.05 11.62 12.76
CA ILE A 74 -4.66 12.95 12.59
C ILE A 74 -5.21 13.13 11.18
N ARG A 75 -4.66 12.45 10.16
CA ARG A 75 -5.24 12.48 8.81
C ARG A 75 -6.43 11.54 8.67
N TYR A 76 -6.36 10.37 9.30
CA TYR A 76 -7.42 9.37 9.28
C TYR A 76 -8.74 9.91 9.82
N GLN A 77 -8.73 10.75 10.87
CA GLN A 77 -9.97 11.35 11.41
C GLN A 77 -10.76 12.17 10.37
N TYR A 78 -10.10 12.71 9.33
CA TYR A 78 -10.75 13.45 8.24
C TYR A 78 -11.29 12.54 7.14
N LEU A 79 -10.69 11.35 7.00
CA LEU A 79 -11.03 10.34 5.99
C LEU A 79 -11.98 9.27 6.52
N ALA A 80 -12.17 9.20 7.84
CA ALA A 80 -13.19 8.37 8.47
C ALA A 80 -14.61 8.87 8.12
N PRO A 81 -15.63 7.98 8.19
CA PRO A 81 -17.04 8.33 7.94
C PRO A 81 -17.43 9.67 8.59
N PRO A 82 -18.16 10.55 7.87
CA PRO A 82 -18.98 10.31 6.68
C PRO A 82 -18.26 10.42 5.32
N ALA A 83 -16.93 10.52 5.29
CA ALA A 83 -16.19 10.60 4.03
C ALA A 83 -16.33 9.31 3.18
N PRO A 84 -16.43 9.41 1.84
CA PRO A 84 -16.40 8.25 0.95
C PRO A 84 -15.02 7.57 0.92
N ASP A 85 -14.99 6.23 0.83
CA ASP A 85 -13.74 5.44 0.85
C ASP A 85 -12.77 5.79 -0.30
N TRP A 86 -13.31 6.18 -1.47
CA TRP A 86 -12.50 6.59 -2.61
C TRP A 86 -11.72 7.90 -2.37
N LEU A 87 -12.14 8.73 -1.41
CA LEU A 87 -11.50 10.01 -1.12
C LEU A 87 -10.06 9.82 -0.63
N ALA A 88 -9.82 8.82 0.21
CA ALA A 88 -8.49 8.48 0.70
C ALA A 88 -7.55 8.13 -0.47
N TRP A 89 -8.05 7.37 -1.44
CA TRP A 89 -7.32 7.00 -2.66
C TRP A 89 -7.03 8.19 -3.56
N ALA A 90 -8.03 9.06 -3.75
CA ALA A 90 -7.86 10.28 -4.53
C ALA A 90 -6.76 11.17 -3.93
N ILE A 91 -6.75 11.37 -2.61
CA ILE A 91 -5.73 12.16 -1.91
C ILE A 91 -4.35 11.50 -1.98
N PHE A 92 -4.27 10.17 -1.85
CA PHE A 92 -3.02 9.43 -2.01
C PHE A 92 -2.45 9.57 -3.43
N ALA A 93 -3.27 9.31 -4.46
CA ALA A 93 -2.89 9.46 -5.86
C ALA A 93 -2.50 10.91 -6.18
N TRP A 94 -3.26 11.88 -5.66
CA TRP A 94 -2.96 13.30 -5.78
C TRP A 94 -1.61 13.66 -5.16
N SER A 95 -1.19 13.01 -4.08
CA SER A 95 0.08 13.29 -3.40
C SER A 95 1.33 12.80 -4.17
N LEU A 96 1.20 11.81 -5.06
CA LEU A 96 2.32 11.23 -5.83
C LEU A 96 3.10 12.24 -6.69
N PRO A 97 2.47 13.08 -7.52
CA PRO A 97 3.20 14.08 -8.30
C PRO A 97 3.94 15.10 -7.42
N PHE A 98 3.37 15.51 -6.28
CA PHE A 98 4.04 16.43 -5.36
C PHE A 98 5.24 15.79 -4.69
N LEU A 99 5.13 14.51 -4.32
CA LEU A 99 6.27 13.75 -3.78
C LEU A 99 7.41 13.69 -4.80
N TRP A 100 7.11 13.39 -6.06
CA TRP A 100 8.09 13.39 -7.14
C TRP A 100 8.78 14.76 -7.31
N ILE A 101 8.00 15.84 -7.38
CA ILE A 101 8.53 17.19 -7.55
C ILE A 101 9.39 17.58 -6.34
N ALA A 102 8.89 17.35 -5.12
CA ALA A 102 9.61 17.66 -3.89
C ALA A 102 10.97 16.96 -3.83
N VAL A 103 11.04 15.67 -4.15
CA VAL A 103 12.27 14.89 -4.14
C VAL A 103 13.23 15.35 -5.23
N THR A 104 12.78 15.36 -6.49
CA THR A 104 13.67 15.67 -7.62
C THR A 104 14.18 17.11 -7.56
N MET A 105 13.34 18.07 -7.15
CA MET A 105 13.78 19.45 -6.98
C MET A 105 14.72 19.61 -5.80
N SER A 106 14.48 18.94 -4.66
CA SER A 106 15.36 19.05 -3.48
C SER A 106 16.74 18.45 -3.73
N VAL A 107 16.82 17.32 -4.42
CA VAL A 107 18.08 16.68 -4.82
C VAL A 107 18.88 17.58 -5.75
N ARG A 108 18.24 18.11 -6.81
CA ARG A 108 18.90 19.05 -7.74
C ARG A 108 19.30 20.33 -7.04
N ARG A 109 18.42 20.90 -6.21
CA ARG A 109 18.69 22.12 -5.44
C ARG A 109 19.88 21.96 -4.49
N ALA A 110 19.97 20.83 -3.78
CA ALA A 110 21.11 20.50 -2.93
C ALA A 110 22.41 20.48 -3.73
N ALA A 111 22.39 19.85 -4.91
CA ALA A 111 23.53 19.86 -5.83
C ALA A 111 23.91 21.28 -6.29
N ASN A 112 22.94 22.10 -6.71
CA ASN A 112 23.15 23.51 -7.11
C ASN A 112 23.66 24.40 -5.95
N ALA A 113 23.35 24.03 -4.70
CA ALA A 113 23.87 24.70 -3.50
C ALA A 113 25.31 24.28 -3.17
N GLY A 114 25.90 23.32 -3.89
CA GLY A 114 27.21 22.74 -3.60
C GLY A 114 27.20 21.78 -2.41
N VAL A 115 26.02 21.28 -2.02
CA VAL A 115 25.84 20.31 -0.94
C VAL A 115 25.63 18.92 -1.54
N ALA A 116 25.93 17.84 -0.78
CA ALA A 116 25.76 16.48 -1.26
C ALA A 116 24.29 16.23 -1.70
N PRO A 117 24.03 15.77 -2.94
CA PRO A 117 22.66 15.60 -3.45
C PRO A 117 21.79 14.64 -2.63
N TRP A 118 22.42 13.68 -1.93
CA TRP A 118 21.77 12.74 -1.02
C TRP A 118 21.02 13.40 0.14
N ILE A 119 21.46 14.60 0.55
CA ILE A 119 20.77 15.39 1.59
C ILE A 119 19.36 15.77 1.12
N GLY A 120 19.13 15.93 -0.19
CA GLY A 120 17.79 16.16 -0.74
C GLY A 120 16.79 15.03 -0.48
N LEU A 121 17.26 13.79 -0.20
CA LEU A 121 16.38 12.66 0.13
C LEU A 121 15.82 12.73 1.55
N LEU A 122 16.38 13.57 2.42
CA LEU A 122 15.84 13.80 3.76
C LEU A 122 14.44 14.44 3.71
N VAL A 123 13.95 14.83 2.53
CA VAL A 123 12.57 15.23 2.28
C VAL A 123 11.54 14.12 2.56
N PHE A 124 11.97 12.85 2.57
CA PHE A 124 11.13 11.71 2.96
C PHE A 124 10.99 11.57 4.49
N VAL A 125 11.89 12.18 5.26
CA VAL A 125 11.86 12.09 6.72
C VAL A 125 10.88 13.16 7.24
N PRO A 126 9.78 12.77 7.90
CA PRO A 126 8.81 13.73 8.39
C PRO A 126 9.44 14.72 9.40
N VAL A 127 8.92 15.95 9.46
CA VAL A 127 9.46 17.10 10.24
C VAL A 127 10.81 17.63 9.71
N VAL A 128 11.78 16.73 9.48
CA VAL A 128 13.09 17.07 8.90
C VAL A 128 12.92 17.65 7.50
N ASN A 129 11.96 17.14 6.73
CA ASN A 129 11.66 17.59 5.37
C ASN A 129 11.41 19.11 5.27
N LEU A 130 10.61 19.69 6.18
CA LEU A 130 10.28 21.12 6.15
C LEU A 130 11.50 21.98 6.46
N ILE A 131 12.27 21.59 7.49
CA ILE A 131 13.51 22.27 7.87
C ILE A 131 14.50 22.22 6.70
N LEU A 132 14.66 21.05 6.08
CA LEU A 132 15.51 20.85 4.93
C LEU A 132 15.09 21.76 3.75
N MET A 133 13.81 21.76 3.40
CA MET A 133 13.31 22.60 2.30
C MET A 133 13.59 24.07 2.55
N LEU A 134 13.39 24.56 3.79
CA LEU A 134 13.70 25.95 4.16
C LEU A 134 15.20 26.23 4.03
N VAL A 135 16.07 25.35 4.53
CA VAL A 135 17.52 25.49 4.42
C VAL A 135 17.97 25.52 2.95
N LEU A 136 17.48 24.58 2.13
CA LEU A 136 17.80 24.53 0.70
C LEU A 136 17.28 25.76 -0.06
N ALA A 137 16.15 26.34 0.36
CA ALA A 137 15.64 27.59 -0.20
C ALA A 137 16.55 28.79 0.14
N CYS A 138 17.20 28.79 1.31
CA CYS A 138 18.06 29.88 1.76
C CYS A 138 19.50 29.82 1.25
N LEU A 139 20.04 28.63 0.97
CA LEU A 139 21.44 28.48 0.55
C LEU A 139 21.74 29.28 -0.75
N PRO A 140 22.96 29.82 -0.94
CA PRO A 140 23.33 30.44 -2.20
C PRO A 140 23.50 29.38 -3.31
N GLN A 141 23.33 29.78 -4.57
CA GLN A 141 23.70 28.94 -5.70
C GLN A 141 25.23 28.99 -5.86
N ARG A 142 25.90 27.84 -5.72
CA ARG A 142 27.37 27.72 -5.78
C ARG A 142 27.86 27.00 -7.03
N SER A 143 27.01 26.16 -7.63
CA SER A 143 27.31 25.41 -8.84
C SER A 143 26.14 25.49 -9.84
N GLN A 144 26.48 25.60 -11.12
CA GLN A 144 25.59 25.23 -12.21
C GLN A 144 25.84 23.75 -12.50
N LEU A 145 24.79 22.98 -12.79
CA LEU A 145 24.96 21.61 -13.25
C LEU A 145 25.56 21.66 -14.67
N ILE A 146 26.88 21.66 -14.78
CA ILE A 146 27.59 21.61 -16.07
C ILE A 146 27.39 20.22 -16.66
N TYR A 147 26.30 20.04 -17.38
CA TYR A 147 25.88 18.75 -17.94
C TYR A 147 26.59 18.43 -19.27
N ASP A 148 27.04 19.44 -20.01
CA ASP A 148 27.51 19.32 -21.40
C ASP A 148 28.83 18.55 -21.58
N ASN A 149 29.60 18.30 -20.51
CA ASN A 149 30.84 17.52 -20.60
C ASN A 149 30.70 16.04 -20.23
N LEU A 150 29.54 15.58 -19.72
CA LEU A 150 29.34 14.19 -19.30
C LEU A 150 28.78 13.27 -20.41
N ASN A 151 28.14 13.84 -21.44
CA ASN A 151 27.64 13.10 -22.60
C ASN A 151 28.73 12.74 -23.62
N LYS A 152 29.97 13.22 -23.46
CA LYS A 152 31.08 13.00 -24.42
C LYS A 152 31.93 11.76 -24.17
N THR A 153 31.69 11.00 -23.10
CA THR A 153 32.41 9.73 -22.89
C THR A 153 31.64 8.58 -23.54
N VAL A 154 31.92 8.33 -24.82
CA VAL A 154 31.54 7.07 -25.48
C VAL A 154 32.29 5.93 -24.77
N PRO A 155 31.62 4.86 -24.32
CA PRO A 155 32.27 3.77 -23.60
C PRO A 155 33.23 3.01 -24.52
N VAL A 156 34.49 2.87 -24.09
CA VAL A 156 35.54 2.17 -24.87
C VAL A 156 35.38 0.64 -24.85
N ILE A 157 34.89 0.03 -23.77
CA ILE A 157 34.36 -1.35 -23.66
C ILE A 157 33.93 -1.57 -22.19
N ASN A 158 32.97 -2.46 -21.99
CA ASN A 158 31.84 -2.32 -21.07
C ASN A 158 31.84 -3.37 -19.95
N ASN A 159 32.22 -3.01 -18.72
CA ASN A 159 31.92 -3.83 -17.53
C ASN A 159 30.48 -3.57 -16.98
N GLY A 160 29.55 -3.16 -17.84
CA GLY A 160 28.15 -2.88 -17.45
C GLY A 160 27.44 -4.06 -16.83
N ILE A 161 27.73 -5.28 -17.31
CA ILE A 161 27.17 -6.51 -16.72
C ILE A 161 27.72 -6.71 -15.30
N ARG A 162 29.03 -6.55 -15.07
CA ARG A 162 29.62 -6.69 -13.73
C ARG A 162 29.07 -5.65 -12.75
N SER A 163 28.94 -4.39 -13.17
CA SER A 163 28.32 -3.34 -12.34
C SER A 163 26.84 -3.63 -12.07
N ALA A 164 26.11 -4.15 -13.05
CA ALA A 164 24.70 -4.52 -12.88
C ALA A 164 24.57 -5.68 -11.89
N LEU A 165 25.36 -6.73 -12.05
CA LEU A 165 25.40 -7.88 -11.14
C LEU A 165 25.75 -7.45 -9.71
N LEU A 166 26.80 -6.65 -9.54
CA LEU A 166 27.16 -6.12 -8.22
C LEU A 166 26.05 -5.26 -7.62
N GLY A 167 25.41 -4.42 -8.43
CA GLY A 167 24.25 -3.62 -8.02
C GLY A 167 23.11 -4.49 -7.53
N MET A 168 22.75 -5.53 -8.29
CA MET A 168 21.71 -6.49 -7.93
C MET A 168 22.04 -7.26 -6.65
N VAL A 169 23.29 -7.69 -6.46
CA VAL A 169 23.75 -8.36 -5.23
C VAL A 169 23.64 -7.43 -4.03
N VAL A 170 24.00 -6.15 -4.15
CA VAL A 170 23.86 -5.19 -3.06
C VAL A 170 22.38 -4.91 -2.76
N GLY A 171 21.54 -4.75 -3.78
CA GLY A 171 20.09 -4.62 -3.59
C GLY A 171 19.48 -5.84 -2.91
N PHE A 172 19.91 -7.05 -3.29
CA PHE A 172 19.51 -8.28 -2.60
C PHE A 172 19.96 -8.33 -1.14
N GLY A 173 21.21 -7.93 -0.86
CA GLY A 173 21.71 -7.82 0.51
C GLY A 173 20.90 -6.83 1.36
N ILE A 174 20.51 -5.68 0.79
CA ILE A 174 19.61 -4.71 1.46
C ILE A 174 18.26 -5.35 1.77
N CYS A 175 17.68 -6.10 0.83
CA CYS A 175 16.43 -6.84 1.05
C CYS A 175 16.55 -7.79 2.24
N LEU A 176 17.58 -8.65 2.27
CA LEU A 176 17.79 -9.60 3.37
C LEU A 176 18.02 -8.90 4.72
N ILE A 177 18.81 -7.83 4.75
CA ILE A 177 19.04 -7.04 5.97
C ILE A 177 17.73 -6.43 6.48
N MET A 178 16.95 -5.84 5.59
CA MET A 178 15.68 -5.19 5.96
C MET A 178 14.62 -6.20 6.39
N VAL A 179 14.53 -7.36 5.74
CA VAL A 179 13.65 -8.46 6.18
C VAL A 179 14.10 -8.99 7.55
N GLY A 180 15.39 -9.26 7.71
CA GLY A 180 15.97 -9.70 8.99
C GLY A 180 15.69 -8.70 10.12
N LEU A 181 15.87 -7.41 9.87
CA LEU A 181 15.65 -6.36 10.86
C LEU A 181 14.16 -6.14 11.15
N SER A 182 13.34 -5.90 10.13
CA SER A 182 11.94 -5.53 10.31
C SER A 182 11.09 -6.73 10.76
N VAL A 183 11.21 -7.87 10.09
CA VAL A 183 10.35 -9.03 10.34
C VAL A 183 10.85 -9.85 11.53
N TYR A 184 12.12 -10.24 11.53
CA TYR A 184 12.63 -11.19 12.52
C TYR A 184 13.12 -10.54 13.81
N PHE A 185 13.68 -9.32 13.74
CA PHE A 185 14.19 -8.64 14.94
C PHE A 185 13.15 -7.73 15.59
N LEU A 186 12.39 -6.97 14.79
CA LEU A 186 11.40 -6.00 15.28
C LEU A 186 9.94 -6.47 15.19
N SER A 187 9.67 -7.61 14.55
CA SER A 187 8.30 -8.14 14.34
C SER A 187 7.32 -7.10 13.80
N SER A 188 7.78 -6.31 12.82
CA SER A 188 7.07 -5.16 12.28
C SER A 188 6.98 -5.22 10.77
N TYR A 189 5.74 -5.17 10.27
CA TYR A 189 5.42 -5.03 8.85
C TYR A 189 5.04 -3.58 8.54
N GLY A 190 5.99 -2.69 8.79
CA GLY A 190 5.84 -1.24 8.66
C GLY A 190 5.97 -0.70 7.23
N ALA A 191 5.60 0.57 7.04
CA ALA A 191 5.71 1.26 5.75
C ALA A 191 7.16 1.35 5.26
N SER A 192 8.13 1.41 6.17
CA SER A 192 9.55 1.38 5.83
C SER A 192 9.97 0.08 5.12
N LEU A 193 9.38 -1.07 5.50
CA LEU A 193 9.65 -2.34 4.85
C LEU A 193 9.14 -2.34 3.40
N PHE A 194 7.90 -1.92 3.17
CA PHE A 194 7.26 -2.05 1.86
C PHE A 194 7.46 -0.87 0.91
N LEU A 195 7.65 0.35 1.42
CA LEU A 195 7.91 1.55 0.62
C LEU A 195 9.41 1.86 0.55
N GLY A 196 10.05 1.84 1.72
CA GLY A 196 11.44 2.25 1.89
C GLY A 196 12.42 1.26 1.28
N THR A 197 12.28 -0.03 1.59
CA THR A 197 13.19 -1.08 1.10
C THR A 197 13.29 -1.14 -0.43
N PRO A 198 12.19 -1.27 -1.22
CA PRO A 198 12.30 -1.31 -2.68
C PRO A 198 12.84 -0.01 -3.28
N LEU A 199 12.53 1.15 -2.69
CA LEU A 199 13.15 2.42 -3.08
C LEU A 199 14.67 2.38 -2.90
N LEU A 200 15.13 1.92 -1.73
CA LEU A 200 16.54 1.83 -1.40
C LEU A 200 17.27 0.79 -2.25
N MET A 201 16.64 -0.36 -2.53
CA MET A 201 17.17 -1.38 -3.43
C MET A 201 17.36 -0.84 -4.85
N GLY A 202 16.34 -0.17 -5.40
CA GLY A 202 16.41 0.47 -6.71
C GLY A 202 17.50 1.54 -6.76
N ALA A 203 17.54 2.40 -5.73
CA ALA A 203 18.55 3.43 -5.57
C ALA A 203 19.99 2.85 -5.49
N ALA A 204 20.22 1.87 -4.62
CA ALA A 204 21.54 1.26 -4.44
C ALA A 204 22.01 0.54 -5.71
N SER A 205 21.14 -0.26 -6.32
CA SER A 205 21.43 -0.97 -7.56
C SER A 205 21.78 -0.02 -8.69
N ALA A 206 20.96 1.03 -8.89
CA ALA A 206 21.21 2.06 -9.88
C ALA A 206 22.48 2.88 -9.56
N SER A 207 22.81 3.09 -8.29
CA SER A 207 24.02 3.85 -7.89
C SER A 207 25.29 3.12 -8.30
N ILE A 208 25.34 1.80 -8.07
CA ILE A 208 26.48 0.96 -8.43
C ILE A 208 26.54 0.80 -9.94
N TYR A 209 25.39 0.64 -10.60
CA TYR A 209 25.33 0.57 -12.05
C TYR A 209 25.74 1.88 -12.74
N ASN A 210 25.53 3.05 -12.14
CA ASN A 210 25.97 4.31 -12.72
C ASN A 210 27.40 4.72 -12.32
N ARG A 211 28.14 3.85 -11.61
CA ARG A 211 29.57 4.05 -11.33
C ARG A 211 30.41 3.27 -12.35
N PRO A 212 31.44 3.87 -12.99
CA PRO A 212 31.99 5.22 -12.81
C PRO A 212 31.40 6.31 -13.72
N HIS A 213 30.54 5.96 -14.68
CA HIS A 213 29.92 6.91 -15.61
C HIS A 213 28.41 6.69 -15.65
N ARG A 214 27.67 7.78 -15.84
CA ARG A 214 26.22 7.75 -15.94
C ARG A 214 25.77 7.02 -17.20
N ARG A 215 24.95 6.00 -17.00
CA ARG A 215 24.33 5.21 -18.08
C ARG A 215 22.95 5.76 -18.38
N THR A 216 22.22 5.15 -19.31
CA THR A 216 20.87 5.62 -19.66
C THR A 216 19.89 5.44 -18.48
N LEU A 217 18.89 6.32 -18.39
CA LEU A 217 17.85 6.23 -17.35
C LEU A 217 17.12 4.88 -17.44
N LYS A 218 16.75 4.45 -18.65
CA LYS A 218 16.09 3.18 -18.89
C LYS A 218 16.91 2.00 -18.36
N ALA A 219 18.22 1.96 -18.63
CA ALA A 219 19.06 0.88 -18.15
C ALA A 219 19.20 0.89 -16.61
N SER A 220 19.26 2.07 -16.00
CA SER A 220 19.32 2.22 -14.54
C SER A 220 18.05 1.71 -13.85
N ILE A 221 16.87 2.07 -14.40
CA ILE A 221 15.58 1.56 -13.93
C ILE A 221 15.51 0.04 -14.12
N MET A 222 15.92 -0.49 -15.28
CA MET A 222 15.91 -1.92 -15.53
C MET A 222 16.76 -2.69 -14.51
N VAL A 223 17.96 -2.22 -14.18
CA VAL A 223 18.82 -2.86 -13.17
C VAL A 223 18.18 -2.81 -11.78
N GLY A 224 17.56 -1.69 -11.40
CA GLY A 224 16.81 -1.59 -10.15
C GLY A 224 15.64 -2.57 -10.07
N GLN A 225 14.85 -2.68 -11.14
CA GLN A 225 13.72 -3.61 -11.22
C GLN A 225 14.18 -5.08 -11.22
N LEU A 226 15.25 -5.41 -11.95
CA LEU A 226 15.84 -6.74 -11.92
C LEU A 226 16.36 -7.11 -10.52
N SER A 227 16.89 -6.15 -9.75
CA SER A 227 17.28 -6.40 -8.36
C SER A 227 16.08 -6.73 -7.48
N ILE A 228 14.95 -6.03 -7.66
CA ILE A 228 13.70 -6.30 -6.93
C ILE A 228 13.16 -7.68 -7.29
N LEU A 229 13.09 -8.00 -8.59
CA LEU A 229 12.66 -9.32 -9.07
C LEU A 229 13.55 -10.44 -8.55
N LEU A 230 14.88 -10.26 -8.60
CA LEU A 230 15.84 -11.20 -8.05
C LEU A 230 15.64 -11.40 -6.55
N SER A 231 15.32 -10.34 -5.82
CA SER A 231 15.09 -10.41 -4.39
C SER A 231 13.79 -11.13 -4.05
N GLY A 232 12.69 -10.85 -4.76
CA GLY A 232 11.45 -11.61 -4.63
C GLY A 232 11.66 -13.09 -4.92
N PHE A 233 12.39 -13.43 -5.99
CA PHE A 233 12.76 -14.80 -6.29
C PHE A 233 13.65 -15.44 -5.22
N GLY A 234 14.60 -14.68 -4.66
CA GLY A 234 15.41 -15.12 -3.53
C GLY A 234 14.57 -15.42 -2.29
N LEU A 235 13.64 -14.54 -1.91
CA LEU A 235 12.72 -14.78 -0.78
C LEU A 235 11.87 -16.03 -1.00
N LEU A 236 11.44 -16.29 -2.24
CA LEU A 236 10.71 -17.50 -2.62
C LEU A 236 11.57 -18.77 -2.49
N ILE A 237 12.81 -18.74 -3.01
CA ILE A 237 13.75 -19.87 -2.91
C ILE A 237 14.14 -20.15 -1.45
N PHE A 238 14.32 -19.13 -0.63
CA PHE A 238 14.67 -19.35 0.78
C PHE A 238 13.46 -19.63 1.67
N ALA A 239 12.28 -19.84 1.08
CA ALA A 239 11.04 -20.14 1.79
C ALA A 239 10.67 -19.09 2.86
N PHE A 240 11.04 -17.82 2.64
CA PHE A 240 10.67 -16.72 3.51
C PHE A 240 9.27 -16.18 3.20
N GLU A 241 8.93 -16.14 1.92
CA GLU A 241 7.69 -15.58 1.39
C GLU A 241 7.08 -16.52 0.34
N GLY A 242 5.77 -16.41 0.12
CA GLY A 242 5.07 -17.16 -0.93
C GLY A 242 4.75 -16.32 -2.17
N ILE A 243 4.27 -16.99 -3.23
CA ILE A 243 4.00 -16.34 -4.52
C ILE A 243 2.85 -15.33 -4.38
N ILE A 244 1.82 -15.62 -3.59
CA ILE A 244 0.63 -14.75 -3.50
C ILE A 244 1.03 -13.42 -2.86
N CYS A 245 1.71 -13.44 -1.71
CA CYS A 245 2.14 -12.22 -1.06
C CYS A 245 3.18 -11.44 -1.86
N LEU A 246 4.07 -12.10 -2.61
CA LEU A 246 4.97 -11.40 -3.53
C LEU A 246 4.23 -10.73 -4.68
N VAL A 247 3.20 -11.37 -5.24
CA VAL A 247 2.34 -10.77 -6.27
C VAL A 247 1.57 -9.58 -5.71
N MET A 248 1.06 -9.68 -4.49
CA MET A 248 0.41 -8.56 -3.79
C MET A 248 1.40 -7.43 -3.51
N LEU A 249 2.67 -7.70 -3.17
CA LEU A 249 3.66 -6.66 -2.92
C LEU A 249 4.17 -5.97 -4.21
N TYR A 250 4.22 -6.71 -5.31
CA TYR A 250 4.89 -6.30 -6.55
C TYR A 250 4.48 -4.91 -7.08
N PRO A 251 3.19 -4.51 -7.12
CA PRO A 251 2.79 -3.20 -7.63
C PRO A 251 3.46 -2.03 -6.88
N ILE A 252 3.53 -2.10 -5.56
CA ILE A 252 4.21 -1.09 -4.75
C ILE A 252 5.71 -1.14 -5.01
N ALA A 253 6.29 -2.33 -4.95
CA ALA A 253 7.73 -2.53 -5.10
C ALA A 253 8.25 -1.95 -6.43
N VAL A 254 7.55 -2.17 -7.54
CA VAL A 254 7.91 -1.64 -8.87
C VAL A 254 7.90 -0.11 -8.88
N ILE A 255 6.85 0.51 -8.37
CA ILE A 255 6.71 1.97 -8.33
C ILE A 255 7.86 2.56 -7.51
N MET A 256 8.08 2.03 -6.31
CA MET A 256 9.12 2.54 -5.40
C MET A 256 10.53 2.29 -5.94
N GLY A 257 10.78 1.14 -6.56
CA GLY A 257 12.04 0.82 -7.24
C GLY A 257 12.35 1.73 -8.42
N LEU A 258 11.31 2.11 -9.18
CA LEU A 258 11.42 3.06 -10.30
C LEU A 258 11.83 4.44 -9.75
N LEU A 259 11.12 4.92 -8.72
CA LEU A 259 11.42 6.19 -8.06
C LEU A 259 12.86 6.21 -7.53
N GLY A 260 13.28 5.19 -6.77
CA GLY A 260 14.64 5.08 -6.23
C GLY A 260 15.71 5.10 -7.33
N SER A 261 15.51 4.34 -8.39
CA SER A 261 16.45 4.27 -9.52
C SER A 261 16.55 5.61 -10.27
N ALA A 262 15.42 6.27 -10.52
CA ALA A 262 15.37 7.54 -11.24
C ALA A 262 16.01 8.67 -10.43
N VAL A 263 15.75 8.71 -9.12
CA VAL A 263 16.33 9.68 -8.20
C VAL A 263 17.85 9.55 -8.17
N VAL A 264 18.38 8.33 -8.02
CA VAL A 264 19.84 8.13 -8.05
C VAL A 264 20.45 8.43 -9.41
N TRP A 265 19.75 8.16 -10.51
CA TRP A 265 20.21 8.55 -11.83
C TRP A 265 20.37 10.08 -11.96
N THR A 266 19.55 10.86 -11.26
CA THR A 266 19.75 12.32 -11.15
C THR A 266 20.98 12.67 -10.32
N ILE A 267 21.17 11.99 -9.18
CA ILE A 267 22.33 12.22 -8.31
C ILE A 267 23.64 11.90 -9.04
N ALA A 268 23.65 10.82 -9.83
CA ALA A 268 24.80 10.45 -10.65
C ALA A 268 25.11 11.50 -11.73
N ALA A 269 24.14 12.34 -12.11
CA ALA A 269 24.35 13.46 -13.03
C ALA A 269 25.03 14.65 -12.37
N THR A 270 24.85 14.81 -11.05
CA THR A 270 25.19 16.04 -10.33
C THR A 270 26.45 15.91 -9.48
N SER A 271 26.98 14.71 -9.25
CA SER A 271 28.20 14.49 -8.45
C SER A 271 28.98 13.26 -8.92
N PRO A 272 30.10 13.44 -9.66
CA PRO A 272 30.97 12.33 -10.09
C PRO A 272 31.81 11.70 -8.96
N GLN A 273 31.90 12.35 -7.79
CA GLN A 273 32.84 11.97 -6.72
C GLN A 273 32.26 11.04 -5.64
N ARG A 274 33.15 10.17 -5.15
CA ARG A 274 32.95 9.20 -4.06
C ARG A 274 32.70 9.91 -2.73
N SER A 275 31.48 10.38 -2.48
CA SER A 275 31.10 10.93 -1.18
C SER A 275 30.54 9.84 -0.25
N VAL A 276 30.97 9.86 1.02
CA VAL A 276 30.46 9.07 2.15
C VAL A 276 28.93 9.24 2.32
N SER A 277 28.38 10.35 1.83
CA SER A 277 26.93 10.63 1.83
C SER A 277 26.09 9.63 1.01
N SER A 278 26.68 8.81 0.13
CA SER A 278 25.96 7.74 -0.57
C SER A 278 25.45 6.63 0.35
N CYS A 279 25.98 6.52 1.57
CA CYS A 279 25.52 5.54 2.55
C CYS A 279 24.42 6.07 3.48
N LEU A 280 24.07 7.36 3.41
CA LEU A 280 23.08 7.98 4.31
C LEU A 280 21.72 7.26 4.31
N PRO A 281 21.16 6.84 3.16
CA PRO A 281 19.89 6.10 3.15
C PRO A 281 19.96 4.73 3.83
N LEU A 282 21.14 4.09 3.86
CA LEU A 282 21.34 2.80 4.54
C LEU A 282 21.26 2.91 6.06
N ILE A 283 21.47 4.12 6.61
CA ILE A 283 21.42 4.40 8.06
C ILE A 283 20.06 4.95 8.46
N VAL A 284 19.48 5.84 7.64
CA VAL A 284 18.19 6.49 7.96
C VAL A 284 17.05 5.48 7.96
N LEU A 285 17.05 4.49 7.07
CA LEU A 285 15.93 3.57 6.92
C LEU A 285 15.74 2.63 8.12
N PRO A 286 16.78 1.99 8.68
CA PRO A 286 16.68 1.27 9.96
C PRO A 286 16.15 2.13 11.12
N LEU A 287 16.54 3.40 11.19
CA LEU A 287 16.04 4.32 12.22
C LEU A 287 14.54 4.62 12.06
N LEU A 288 14.07 4.74 10.81
CA LEU A 288 12.64 4.90 10.53
C LEU A 288 11.83 3.65 10.92
N VAL A 289 12.35 2.45 10.68
CA VAL A 289 11.70 1.21 11.15
C VAL A 289 11.56 1.22 12.67
N GLY A 290 12.63 1.61 13.39
CA GLY A 290 12.58 1.71 14.85
C GLY A 290 11.61 2.79 15.37
N ALA A 291 11.40 3.88 14.62
CA ALA A 291 10.41 4.90 14.97
C ALA A 291 8.97 4.43 14.71
N GLU A 292 8.75 3.66 13.63
CA GLU A 292 7.46 3.11 13.26
C GLU A 292 6.89 2.17 14.33
N THR A 293 7.72 1.31 14.92
CA THR A 293 7.27 0.36 15.96
C THR A 293 6.73 1.02 17.23
N VAL A 294 7.11 2.27 17.50
CA VAL A 294 6.66 3.02 18.69
C VAL A 294 5.31 3.71 18.46
N ILE A 295 4.93 3.93 17.19
CA ILE A 295 3.79 4.80 16.82
C ILE A 295 2.58 3.98 16.36
N HIS A 296 2.76 2.74 15.91
CA HIS A 296 1.69 1.94 15.33
C HIS A 296 0.67 1.43 16.37
N LYS A 297 -0.61 1.65 16.07
CA LYS A 297 -1.75 0.98 16.70
C LYS A 297 -2.56 0.31 15.60
N ALA A 298 -2.82 -0.98 15.73
CA ALA A 298 -3.69 -1.70 14.81
C ALA A 298 -5.07 -1.02 14.79
N CYS A 299 -5.54 -0.66 13.60
CA CYS A 299 -6.87 -0.12 13.41
C CYS A 299 -7.86 -1.28 13.22
N GLU A 300 -9.07 -1.12 13.74
CA GLU A 300 -10.17 -2.03 13.46
C GLU A 300 -10.89 -1.56 12.18
N TYR A 301 -11.22 -2.52 11.31
CA TYR A 301 -11.94 -2.33 10.06
C TYR A 301 -13.20 -3.19 10.07
N GLU A 302 -14.24 -2.72 9.38
CA GLU A 302 -15.51 -3.44 9.20
C GLU A 302 -15.75 -3.70 7.72
N VAL A 303 -16.09 -4.94 7.39
CA VAL A 303 -16.50 -5.34 6.04
C VAL A 303 -17.92 -5.90 6.15
N SER A 304 -18.85 -5.35 5.38
CA SER A 304 -20.25 -5.77 5.37
C SER A 304 -20.72 -6.16 3.97
N SER A 305 -21.44 -7.27 3.87
CA SER A 305 -22.00 -7.78 2.60
C SER A 305 -23.44 -8.20 2.81
N SER A 306 -24.27 -8.05 1.79
CA SER A 306 -25.70 -8.38 1.89
C SER A 306 -26.19 -9.15 0.68
N ILE A 307 -27.16 -10.04 0.90
CA ILE A 307 -27.91 -10.72 -0.17
C ILE A 307 -29.42 -10.67 0.14
N GLU A 308 -30.25 -10.69 -0.90
CA GLU A 308 -31.70 -10.88 -0.78
C GLU A 308 -32.04 -12.36 -1.03
N ILE A 309 -32.91 -12.91 -0.20
CA ILE A 309 -33.32 -14.30 -0.18
C ILE A 309 -34.84 -14.38 -0.29
N ASP A 310 -35.34 -15.23 -1.18
CA ASP A 310 -36.76 -15.50 -1.39
C ASP A 310 -37.32 -16.48 -0.35
N ALA A 311 -37.11 -16.16 0.92
CA ALA A 311 -37.62 -16.92 2.07
C ALA A 311 -37.84 -16.01 3.29
N LEU A 312 -38.78 -16.40 4.15
CA LEU A 312 -39.04 -15.72 5.42
C LEU A 312 -37.85 -15.86 6.40
N PRO A 313 -37.61 -14.89 7.30
CA PRO A 313 -36.47 -14.93 8.22
C PRO A 313 -36.39 -16.21 9.05
N GLU A 314 -37.53 -16.79 9.43
CA GLU A 314 -37.62 -18.04 10.20
C GLU A 314 -37.13 -19.26 9.41
N LEU A 315 -37.18 -19.21 8.07
CA LEU A 315 -36.64 -20.26 7.19
C LEU A 315 -35.14 -20.08 6.93
N VAL A 316 -34.65 -18.84 6.98
CA VAL A 316 -33.22 -18.50 6.80
C VAL A 316 -32.43 -18.76 8.08
N TRP A 317 -33.02 -18.47 9.25
CA TRP A 317 -32.36 -18.52 10.57
C TRP A 317 -31.60 -19.83 10.86
N PRO A 318 -32.15 -21.04 10.62
CA PRO A 318 -31.42 -22.28 10.88
C PRO A 318 -30.10 -22.39 10.11
N HIS A 319 -30.04 -21.80 8.91
CA HIS A 319 -28.87 -21.82 8.04
C HIS A 319 -27.81 -20.76 8.40
N VAL A 320 -28.19 -19.75 9.20
CA VAL A 320 -27.28 -18.73 9.76
C VAL A 320 -26.56 -19.25 11.00
N ILE A 321 -27.27 -20.02 11.83
CA ILE A 321 -26.71 -20.68 13.01
C ILE A 321 -25.65 -21.72 12.59
N GLY A 322 -25.95 -22.50 11.56
CA GLY A 322 -25.03 -23.49 10.99
C GLY A 322 -25.51 -23.96 9.63
N PHE A 323 -24.58 -24.36 8.77
CA PHE A 323 -24.89 -24.80 7.42
C PHE A 323 -24.12 -26.07 7.06
N SER A 324 -24.75 -26.89 6.22
CA SER A 324 -24.15 -28.10 5.67
C SER A 324 -22.97 -27.77 4.76
N GLU A 325 -22.20 -28.80 4.41
CA GLU A 325 -21.01 -28.69 3.59
C GLU A 325 -21.26 -27.90 2.28
N LEU A 326 -20.42 -26.90 2.04
CA LEU A 326 -20.42 -26.12 0.81
C LEU A 326 -19.77 -26.92 -0.32
N PRO A 327 -20.24 -26.77 -1.57
CA PRO A 327 -19.66 -27.46 -2.71
C PRO A 327 -18.19 -27.07 -2.93
N SER A 328 -17.35 -28.07 -3.25
CA SER A 328 -15.90 -27.94 -3.46
C SER A 328 -15.51 -28.20 -4.93
N PRO A 329 -14.47 -27.54 -5.49
CA PRO A 329 -13.80 -26.34 -5.01
C PRO A 329 -14.42 -25.07 -5.62
N PRO A 330 -14.46 -23.94 -4.90
CA PRO A 330 -15.02 -22.70 -5.43
C PRO A 330 -14.15 -22.05 -6.52
N GLU A 331 -14.46 -20.78 -6.82
CA GLU A 331 -13.77 -19.90 -7.76
C GLU A 331 -12.25 -20.09 -7.78
N TRP A 332 -11.64 -19.88 -8.94
CA TRP A 332 -10.23 -20.22 -9.22
C TRP A 332 -9.22 -19.67 -8.20
N PHE A 333 -9.50 -18.51 -7.58
CA PHE A 333 -8.59 -17.88 -6.63
C PHE A 333 -8.52 -18.62 -5.28
N PHE A 334 -9.59 -19.28 -4.83
CA PHE A 334 -9.54 -20.11 -3.63
C PHE A 334 -8.63 -21.33 -3.81
N ARG A 335 -8.46 -21.79 -5.06
CA ARG A 335 -7.52 -22.87 -5.41
C ARG A 335 -6.06 -22.44 -5.32
N LEU A 336 -5.81 -21.14 -5.20
CA LEU A 336 -4.46 -20.62 -4.94
C LEU A 336 -4.05 -20.80 -3.48
N GLY A 337 -4.96 -21.19 -2.58
CA GLY A 337 -4.64 -21.43 -1.17
C GLY A 337 -5.21 -20.41 -0.20
N ILE A 338 -5.98 -19.41 -0.69
CA ILE A 338 -6.79 -18.53 0.16
C ILE A 338 -7.79 -19.38 0.96
N ALA A 339 -7.88 -19.12 2.27
CA ALA A 339 -8.81 -19.83 3.14
C ALA A 339 -10.27 -19.58 2.72
N TYR A 340 -11.08 -20.63 2.71
CA TYR A 340 -12.51 -20.53 2.40
C TYR A 340 -13.35 -21.42 3.31
N PRO A 341 -14.61 -21.03 3.59
CA PRO A 341 -15.51 -21.80 4.44
C PRO A 341 -15.97 -23.07 3.73
N CYS A 342 -15.98 -24.16 4.50
CA CYS A 342 -16.38 -25.50 4.09
C CYS A 342 -17.71 -25.91 4.75
N ARG A 343 -17.88 -25.66 6.06
CA ARG A 343 -19.12 -25.94 6.81
C ARG A 343 -19.14 -25.16 8.12
N ALA A 344 -20.31 -25.02 8.74
CA ALA A 344 -20.43 -24.45 10.07
C ALA A 344 -21.36 -25.30 10.94
N THR A 345 -20.88 -25.67 12.14
CA THR A 345 -21.65 -26.40 13.15
C THR A 345 -21.75 -25.58 14.42
N ILE A 346 -22.77 -25.82 15.23
CA ILE A 346 -22.94 -25.16 16.51
C ILE A 346 -23.09 -26.18 17.64
N GLU A 347 -22.47 -25.90 18.77
CA GLU A 347 -22.64 -26.63 20.02
C GLU A 347 -23.32 -25.73 21.06
N GLY A 348 -24.47 -26.19 21.56
CA GLY A 348 -25.31 -25.42 22.47
C GLY A 348 -26.38 -24.59 21.77
N SER A 349 -27.06 -23.73 22.52
CA SER A 349 -28.09 -22.81 22.03
C SER A 349 -28.10 -21.53 22.87
N GLY A 350 -28.39 -20.40 22.24
CA GLY A 350 -28.41 -19.08 22.89
C GLY A 350 -27.02 -18.46 23.06
N VAL A 351 -26.95 -17.40 23.89
CA VAL A 351 -25.69 -16.72 24.24
C VAL A 351 -24.77 -17.68 24.98
N GLY A 352 -23.51 -17.75 24.58
CA GLY A 352 -22.51 -18.68 25.10
C GLY A 352 -22.43 -20.02 24.36
N ALA A 353 -23.31 -20.29 23.39
CA ALA A 353 -23.10 -21.37 22.43
C ALA A 353 -21.80 -21.14 21.63
N ILE A 354 -21.19 -22.22 21.13
CA ILE A 354 -19.94 -22.14 20.36
C ILE A 354 -20.22 -22.56 18.94
N ARG A 355 -19.99 -21.66 17.99
CA ARG A 355 -20.03 -21.98 16.57
C ARG A 355 -18.63 -22.34 16.09
N TYR A 356 -18.52 -23.46 15.38
CA TYR A 356 -17.29 -23.93 14.75
C TYR A 356 -17.45 -23.80 13.25
N CYS A 357 -16.70 -22.87 12.65
CA CYS A 357 -16.71 -22.63 11.22
C CYS A 357 -15.44 -23.22 10.60
N GLU A 358 -15.58 -24.34 9.90
CA GLU A 358 -14.47 -25.06 9.30
C GLU A 358 -14.07 -24.40 7.99
N PHE A 359 -12.81 -23.95 7.88
CA PHE A 359 -12.22 -23.44 6.66
C PHE A 359 -11.22 -24.46 6.09
N SER A 360 -10.83 -24.27 4.84
CA SER A 360 -9.80 -25.08 4.15
C SER A 360 -8.44 -25.09 4.86
N THR A 361 -8.16 -24.12 5.73
CA THR A 361 -6.91 -23.98 6.50
C THR A 361 -7.06 -24.29 7.99
N GLY A 362 -8.26 -24.67 8.44
CA GLY A 362 -8.57 -25.00 9.84
C GLY A 362 -9.84 -24.31 10.37
N PRO A 363 -10.21 -24.53 11.64
CA PRO A 363 -11.46 -24.02 12.19
C PRO A 363 -11.33 -22.60 12.78
N PHE A 364 -12.35 -21.79 12.56
CA PHE A 364 -12.69 -20.66 13.42
C PHE A 364 -13.52 -21.15 14.62
N VAL A 365 -13.22 -20.62 15.82
CA VAL A 365 -14.01 -20.85 17.03
C VAL A 365 -14.70 -19.55 17.41
N GLU A 366 -16.03 -19.56 17.33
CA GLU A 366 -16.88 -18.38 17.32
C GLU A 366 -17.93 -18.44 18.45
N PRO A 367 -17.57 -18.06 19.68
CA PRO A 367 -18.53 -17.98 20.78
C PRO A 367 -19.61 -16.94 20.51
N ILE A 368 -20.87 -17.34 20.65
CA ILE A 368 -22.04 -16.48 20.44
C ILE A 368 -22.14 -15.45 21.57
N THR A 369 -22.21 -14.18 21.19
CA THR A 369 -22.39 -13.04 22.11
C THR A 369 -23.80 -12.47 22.06
N VAL A 370 -24.51 -12.60 20.93
CA VAL A 370 -25.91 -12.19 20.78
C VAL A 370 -26.69 -13.27 20.04
N TRP A 371 -27.84 -13.65 20.60
CA TRP A 371 -28.81 -14.56 19.99
C TRP A 371 -30.21 -13.95 20.08
N ASP A 372 -30.61 -13.23 19.03
CA ASP A 372 -31.95 -12.63 18.90
C ASP A 372 -32.65 -13.28 17.71
N GLU A 373 -33.30 -14.41 17.94
CA GLU A 373 -33.95 -15.21 16.90
C GLU A 373 -35.26 -14.56 16.42
N PRO A 374 -35.51 -14.44 15.09
CA PRO A 374 -34.67 -14.81 13.94
C PRO A 374 -33.87 -13.63 13.34
N ARG A 375 -33.61 -12.56 14.10
CA ARG A 375 -33.17 -11.24 13.59
C ARG A 375 -31.66 -11.03 13.59
N ARG A 376 -30.94 -11.51 14.61
CA ARG A 376 -29.53 -11.17 14.79
C ARG A 376 -28.75 -12.27 15.52
N LEU A 377 -27.61 -12.63 14.93
CA LEU A 377 -26.62 -13.52 15.53
C LEU A 377 -25.26 -12.82 15.52
N SER A 378 -24.66 -12.57 16.69
CA SER A 378 -23.32 -11.99 16.80
C SER A 378 -22.41 -12.95 17.56
N PHE A 379 -21.14 -12.99 17.18
CA PHE A 379 -20.13 -13.84 17.79
C PHE A 379 -18.76 -13.18 17.78
N ASP A 380 -17.98 -13.45 18.83
CA ASP A 380 -16.58 -13.06 18.87
C ASP A 380 -15.73 -14.15 18.20
N VAL A 381 -14.47 -13.86 17.89
CA VAL A 381 -13.52 -14.85 17.34
C VAL A 381 -12.50 -15.18 18.42
N ALA A 382 -12.64 -16.36 19.03
CA ALA A 382 -11.72 -16.85 20.06
C ALA A 382 -10.43 -17.42 19.44
N SER A 383 -10.53 -18.08 18.30
CA SER A 383 -9.39 -18.54 17.50
C SER A 383 -9.72 -18.55 16.01
N GLN A 384 -8.70 -18.33 15.18
CA GLN A 384 -8.79 -18.35 13.72
C GLN A 384 -7.64 -19.17 13.12
N PRO A 385 -7.84 -19.81 11.95
CA PRO A 385 -6.77 -20.41 11.18
C PRO A 385 -5.97 -19.34 10.41
N PRO A 386 -4.81 -19.70 9.82
CA PRO A 386 -4.12 -18.85 8.87
C PRO A 386 -5.04 -18.44 7.70
N PRO A 387 -4.99 -17.20 7.22
CA PRO A 387 -5.89 -16.71 6.18
C PRO A 387 -5.62 -17.32 4.80
N MET A 388 -4.46 -17.95 4.60
CA MET A 388 -4.12 -18.69 3.40
C MET A 388 -2.97 -19.68 3.63
N HIS A 389 -2.85 -20.65 2.73
CA HIS A 389 -1.61 -21.40 2.49
C HIS A 389 -0.94 -20.84 1.24
N GLU A 390 0.33 -20.48 1.37
CA GLU A 390 1.07 -19.85 0.29
C GLU A 390 1.43 -20.82 -0.84
N LEU A 391 1.39 -20.31 -2.07
CA LEU A 391 1.90 -21.06 -3.22
C LEU A 391 3.43 -20.99 -3.20
N SER A 392 4.06 -22.13 -3.05
CA SER A 392 5.51 -22.23 -2.99
C SER A 392 6.01 -23.53 -3.63
N PRO A 393 7.24 -23.54 -4.19
CA PRO A 393 7.92 -24.79 -4.54
C PRO A 393 8.16 -25.71 -3.34
N TYR A 394 8.13 -25.16 -2.11
CA TYR A 394 8.29 -25.91 -0.88
C TYR A 394 6.93 -26.37 -0.32
N ARG A 395 6.90 -27.55 0.31
CA ARG A 395 5.65 -28.16 0.82
C ARG A 395 4.94 -27.31 1.88
N HIS A 396 5.70 -26.60 2.72
CA HIS A 396 5.17 -25.76 3.78
C HIS A 396 5.99 -24.47 3.86
N VAL A 397 5.38 -23.35 3.50
CA VAL A 397 5.90 -22.01 3.75
C VAL A 397 4.85 -21.27 4.53
N HIS A 398 5.23 -20.79 5.71
CA HIS A 398 4.38 -20.01 6.61
C HIS A 398 5.09 -18.69 6.90
N PRO A 399 4.91 -17.67 6.05
CA PRO A 399 5.45 -16.35 6.30
C PRO A 399 4.87 -15.79 7.60
N PRO A 400 5.66 -15.11 8.45
CA PRO A 400 5.20 -14.65 9.76
C PRO A 400 3.97 -13.73 9.70
N HIS A 401 3.77 -12.99 8.61
CA HIS A 401 2.62 -12.10 8.46
C HIS A 401 1.27 -12.83 8.34
N LEU A 402 1.25 -14.15 8.11
CA LEU A 402 0.01 -14.95 8.14
C LEU A 402 -0.45 -15.25 9.57
N ASP A 403 0.41 -15.03 10.57
CA ASP A 403 0.15 -15.33 11.96
C ASP A 403 -0.10 -14.05 12.76
N GLY A 404 -1.38 -13.68 12.93
CA GLY A 404 -1.79 -12.65 13.89
C GLY A 404 -1.68 -11.20 13.44
N TYR A 405 -1.32 -10.94 12.17
CA TYR A 405 -1.31 -9.58 11.59
C TYR A 405 -2.66 -9.18 10.96
N LEU A 406 -3.48 -10.15 10.56
CA LEU A 406 -4.91 -9.97 10.31
C LEU A 406 -5.66 -10.76 11.38
N ARG A 407 -6.36 -10.06 12.27
CA ARG A 407 -7.09 -10.68 13.39
C ARG A 407 -8.57 -10.35 13.29
N CYS A 408 -9.38 -11.33 12.90
CA CYS A 408 -10.82 -11.22 13.03
C CYS A 408 -11.19 -11.13 14.52
N LYS A 409 -12.06 -10.18 14.87
CA LYS A 409 -12.49 -9.92 16.26
C LYS A 409 -13.92 -10.35 16.49
N ARG A 410 -14.78 -10.02 15.53
CA ARG A 410 -16.22 -10.21 15.63
C ARG A 410 -16.81 -10.52 14.26
N GLY A 411 -17.84 -11.36 14.25
CA GLY A 411 -18.74 -11.52 13.12
C GLY A 411 -20.19 -11.32 13.53
N GLU A 412 -21.02 -10.94 12.57
CA GLU A 412 -22.45 -10.72 12.79
C GLU A 412 -23.28 -11.03 11.55
N PHE A 413 -24.42 -11.67 11.76
CA PHE A 413 -25.49 -11.80 10.78
C PHE A 413 -26.72 -11.03 11.24
N ARG A 414 -27.31 -10.24 10.34
CA ARG A 414 -28.61 -9.58 10.54
C ARG A 414 -29.58 -10.01 9.47
N LEU A 415 -30.79 -10.37 9.89
CA LEU A 415 -31.90 -10.71 9.01
C LEU A 415 -32.92 -9.59 9.08
N ILE A 416 -33.16 -8.94 7.94
CA ILE A 416 -34.12 -7.85 7.81
C ILE A 416 -35.27 -8.37 6.95
N ALA A 417 -36.48 -8.42 7.53
CA ALA A 417 -37.67 -8.81 6.80
C ALA A 417 -37.98 -7.79 5.70
N LEU A 418 -38.22 -8.27 4.49
CA LEU A 418 -38.63 -7.48 3.33
C LEU A 418 -40.09 -7.79 2.96
N PRO A 419 -40.75 -6.95 2.14
CA PRO A 419 -42.05 -7.26 1.56
C PRO A 419 -42.06 -8.59 0.79
N GLU A 420 -43.25 -9.13 0.54
CA GLU A 420 -43.46 -10.36 -0.26
C GLU A 420 -42.84 -11.63 0.37
N GLY A 421 -42.55 -11.60 1.67
CA GLY A 421 -41.99 -12.75 2.40
C GLY A 421 -40.51 -13.00 2.11
N ARG A 422 -39.78 -11.98 1.66
CA ARG A 422 -38.33 -12.03 1.39
C ARG A 422 -37.53 -11.60 2.63
N THR A 423 -36.24 -11.92 2.64
CA THR A 423 -35.31 -11.53 3.71
C THR A 423 -34.04 -10.95 3.12
N ARG A 424 -33.57 -9.81 3.63
CA ARG A 424 -32.20 -9.35 3.42
C ARG A 424 -31.31 -9.89 4.53
N LEU A 425 -30.32 -10.69 4.15
CA LEU A 425 -29.30 -11.21 5.05
C LEU A 425 -28.03 -10.38 4.89
N GLU A 426 -27.62 -9.71 5.97
CA GLU A 426 -26.38 -8.93 6.06
C GLU A 426 -25.36 -9.70 6.90
N GLY A 427 -24.14 -9.88 6.38
CA GLY A 427 -23.00 -10.46 7.08
C GLY A 427 -21.90 -9.42 7.25
N SER A 428 -21.47 -9.19 8.49
CA SER A 428 -20.45 -8.20 8.84
C SER A 428 -19.31 -8.86 9.62
N THR A 429 -18.07 -8.48 9.29
CA THR A 429 -16.86 -8.96 9.98
C THR A 429 -16.01 -7.76 10.38
N TRP A 430 -15.61 -7.72 11.66
CA TRP A 430 -14.66 -6.74 12.19
C TRP A 430 -13.31 -7.39 12.38
N TYR A 431 -12.26 -6.76 11.86
CA TYR A 431 -10.89 -7.27 11.96
C TYR A 431 -9.89 -6.16 12.28
N GLU A 432 -8.87 -6.50 13.06
CA GLU A 432 -7.67 -5.67 13.24
C GLU A 432 -6.63 -6.02 12.19
N PHE A 433 -5.93 -5.00 11.71
CA PHE A 433 -4.91 -5.19 10.69
C PHE A 433 -3.62 -4.41 10.98
N ASP A 434 -2.53 -5.16 11.09
CA ASP A 434 -1.22 -4.68 11.55
C ASP A 434 -0.14 -4.76 10.45
N ILE A 435 -0.54 -4.45 9.21
CA ILE A 435 0.37 -4.36 8.05
C ILE A 435 0.21 -2.98 7.42
N TYR A 436 1.32 -2.28 7.21
CA TYR A 436 1.34 -0.91 6.71
C TYR A 436 1.89 -0.81 5.28
N PRO A 437 1.50 0.18 4.47
CA PRO A 437 0.43 1.14 4.73
C PRO A 437 -0.94 0.47 4.67
N GLN A 438 -1.75 0.63 5.72
CA GLN A 438 -3.03 -0.09 5.87
C GLN A 438 -3.94 0.10 4.67
N ASN A 439 -4.09 1.33 4.15
CA ASN A 439 -4.93 1.60 2.98
C ASN A 439 -4.62 0.65 1.81
N TYR A 440 -3.35 0.35 1.55
CA TYR A 440 -2.99 -0.58 0.48
C TYR A 440 -3.44 -2.01 0.76
N TRP A 441 -3.12 -2.48 1.94
CA TRP A 441 -3.34 -3.88 2.28
C TRP A 441 -4.83 -4.17 2.53
N THR A 442 -5.62 -3.18 2.98
CA THR A 442 -7.06 -3.35 3.19
C THR A 442 -7.82 -3.61 1.90
N LEU A 443 -7.33 -3.14 0.75
CA LEU A 443 -7.90 -3.51 -0.56
C LEU A 443 -7.95 -5.02 -0.76
N TRP A 444 -6.90 -5.71 -0.33
CA TRP A 444 -6.82 -7.15 -0.47
C TRP A 444 -7.66 -7.86 0.58
N SER A 445 -7.56 -7.47 1.86
CA SER A 445 -8.36 -8.12 2.92
C SER A 445 -9.86 -7.91 2.73
N ASP A 446 -10.31 -6.69 2.43
CA ASP A 446 -11.73 -6.39 2.21
C ASP A 446 -12.29 -7.15 1.01
N LEU A 447 -11.53 -7.20 -0.09
CA LEU A 447 -11.91 -7.97 -1.27
C LEU A 447 -12.06 -9.46 -0.94
N LEU A 448 -11.11 -10.05 -0.22
CA LEU A 448 -11.14 -11.47 0.14
C LEU A 448 -12.27 -11.77 1.12
N ILE A 449 -12.47 -10.93 2.14
CA ILE A 449 -13.56 -11.08 3.11
C ILE A 449 -14.92 -10.95 2.41
N HIS A 450 -15.10 -9.99 1.49
CA HIS A 450 -16.31 -9.89 0.67
C HIS A 450 -16.57 -11.15 -0.15
N ARG A 451 -15.54 -11.78 -0.73
CA ARG A 451 -15.70 -13.04 -1.47
C ARG A 451 -16.06 -14.20 -0.56
N ILE A 452 -15.51 -14.25 0.65
CA ILE A 452 -15.87 -15.23 1.67
C ILE A 452 -17.32 -15.04 2.12
N HIS A 453 -17.73 -13.80 2.41
CA HIS A 453 -19.12 -13.46 2.73
C HIS A 453 -20.06 -13.90 1.62
N GLY A 454 -19.78 -13.50 0.38
CA GLY A 454 -20.59 -13.85 -0.79
C GLY A 454 -20.80 -15.36 -0.89
N ARG A 455 -19.75 -16.16 -0.70
CA ARG A 455 -19.84 -17.62 -0.71
C ARG A 455 -20.78 -18.18 0.37
N VAL A 456 -20.71 -17.66 1.60
CA VAL A 456 -21.56 -18.13 2.71
C VAL A 456 -23.00 -17.68 2.51
N LEU A 457 -23.21 -16.41 2.18
CA LEU A 457 -24.53 -15.80 2.00
C LEU A 457 -25.29 -16.46 0.84
N GLU A 458 -24.59 -16.75 -0.26
CA GLU A 458 -25.14 -17.46 -1.42
C GLU A 458 -25.57 -18.89 -1.05
N HIS A 459 -24.74 -19.63 -0.31
CA HIS A 459 -25.09 -20.97 0.13
C HIS A 459 -26.30 -20.98 1.07
N ILE A 460 -26.39 -20.00 1.98
CA ILE A 460 -27.56 -19.84 2.85
C ILE A 460 -28.82 -19.55 2.03
N ARG A 461 -28.72 -18.71 0.99
CA ARG A 461 -29.82 -18.44 0.06
C ARG A 461 -30.32 -19.72 -0.60
N GLU A 462 -29.42 -20.48 -1.23
CA GLU A 462 -29.75 -21.73 -1.90
C GLU A 462 -30.44 -22.74 -0.97
N LEU A 463 -29.96 -22.88 0.27
CA LEU A 463 -30.55 -23.78 1.26
C LEU A 463 -31.95 -23.33 1.71
N ALA A 464 -32.14 -22.03 1.95
CA ALA A 464 -33.41 -21.48 2.41
C ALA A 464 -34.49 -21.54 1.32
N GLU A 465 -34.15 -21.18 0.08
CA GLU A 465 -35.09 -21.14 -1.05
C GLU A 465 -35.53 -22.55 -1.49
N ASN A 466 -34.60 -23.51 -1.51
CA ASN A 466 -34.94 -24.91 -1.82
C ASN A 466 -35.90 -25.53 -0.79
N LYS A 467 -35.87 -25.08 0.47
CA LYS A 467 -36.78 -25.55 1.50
C LYS A 467 -38.16 -24.88 1.40
N SER A 468 -38.19 -23.61 0.98
CA SER A 468 -39.42 -22.87 0.68
C SER A 468 -40.19 -23.52 -0.49
N SER A 469 -39.50 -23.89 -1.57
CA SER A 469 -40.13 -24.52 -2.75
C SER A 469 -40.74 -25.89 -2.43
N VAL A 470 -40.06 -26.70 -1.61
CA VAL A 470 -40.59 -28.01 -1.15
C VAL A 470 -41.82 -27.84 -0.25
N LYS A 471 -41.85 -26.83 0.64
CA LYS A 471 -43.03 -26.56 1.48
C LYS A 471 -44.23 -26.08 0.65
N GLN A 472 -44.02 -25.21 -0.33
CA GLN A 472 -45.10 -24.73 -1.21
C GLN A 472 -45.67 -25.84 -2.10
N GLY A 473 -44.84 -26.77 -2.60
CA GLY A 473 -45.30 -27.92 -3.39
C GLY A 473 -46.02 -29.01 -2.59
N SER A 474 -45.83 -29.07 -1.27
CA SER A 474 -46.52 -30.01 -0.37
C SER A 474 -47.85 -29.49 0.21
N GLN A 475 -48.20 -28.23 -0.06
CA GLN A 475 -49.45 -27.59 0.34
C GLN A 475 -50.43 -27.38 -0.83
N GLN A 476 -50.07 -27.84 -2.04
CA GLN A 476 -50.97 -28.05 -3.17
C GLN A 476 -51.30 -29.54 -3.27
#